data_AF-A0A5B9Q9N0-F1
#
_entry.id   AF-A0A5B9Q9N0-F1
#
_cell.length_a   1.000
_cell.length_b   1.000
_cell.length_c   1.000
_cell.angle_alpha   90.00
_cell.angle_beta   90.00
_cell.angle_gamma   90.00
#
_symmetry.space_group_name_H-M   'P 1'
#
loop_
_entity.id
_entity.type
_entity.pdbx_description
1 polymer ?
#
loop_
_entity_poly.entity_id
_entity_poly.type
_entity_poly.pdbx_seq_one_letter_code
_entity_poly.pdbx_strand_id
1 'polypeptide(L)'
;MKYFAYGSNCNHAIMEKKGVRFSSCQRALLPGYRLLFNKKALRERLPPDIGFANINEDPNGTVEGILYDIVDEDLTLLDESERYPDHYTRISITVQTNEKEVHCTTYQARPDKIASGLKPSRNYLNHILAAKDFLSRQYFEALDKSQTYHGECACCLNINEVEFIKEGDRLHMLCQSCREARLVWGDTRGRKLTVAETEAVMQQLVKGSSGFPSIQKLVEEAIALKIIDP
;
A
#
# COMPACT_ATOMS: atom_id res chain seq x y z
N MET A 1 -5.30 1.59 22.35
CA MET A 1 -5.30 0.12 22.19
C MET A 1 -4.32 -0.30 21.10
N LYS A 2 -3.87 -1.57 21.09
CA LYS A 2 -2.89 -2.06 20.12
C LYS A 2 -3.55 -2.67 18.87
N TYR A 3 -3.17 -2.19 17.69
CA TYR A 3 -3.64 -2.66 16.38
C TYR A 3 -2.47 -3.01 15.47
N PHE A 4 -2.46 -4.21 14.90
CA PHE A 4 -1.45 -4.64 13.93
C PHE A 4 -1.97 -4.53 12.50
N ALA A 5 -1.29 -3.73 11.68
CA ALA A 5 -1.55 -3.58 10.27
C ALA A 5 -0.51 -4.34 9.44
N TYR A 6 -0.99 -5.13 8.47
CA TYR A 6 -0.15 -5.85 7.49
C TYR A 6 -0.54 -5.55 6.03
N GLY A 7 -1.65 -4.84 5.83
CA GLY A 7 -2.20 -4.46 4.52
C GLY A 7 -2.09 -2.96 4.25
N SER A 8 -3.07 -2.36 3.58
CA SER A 8 -3.05 -0.94 3.21
C SER A 8 -2.92 0.02 4.40
N ASN A 9 -3.28 -0.40 5.60
CA ASN A 9 -3.15 0.40 6.83
C ASN A 9 -1.68 0.52 7.29
N CYS A 10 -0.74 -0.13 6.60
CA CYS A 10 0.70 0.14 6.73
C CYS A 10 1.08 1.55 6.20
N ASN A 11 0.20 2.18 5.43
CA ASN A 11 0.38 3.56 4.98
C ASN A 11 -0.26 4.53 5.97
N HIS A 12 0.54 5.40 6.60
CA HIS A 12 0.06 6.40 7.57
C HIS A 12 -1.00 7.33 6.97
N ALA A 13 -0.85 7.77 5.72
CA ALA A 13 -1.84 8.63 5.07
C ALA A 13 -3.20 7.93 4.90
N ILE A 14 -3.23 6.59 4.83
CA ILE A 14 -4.49 5.83 4.83
C ILE A 14 -5.13 5.83 6.22
N MET A 15 -4.34 5.69 7.29
CA MET A 15 -4.83 5.79 8.68
C MET A 15 -5.41 7.18 8.96
N GLU A 16 -4.68 8.23 8.59
CA GLU A 16 -5.11 9.63 8.73
C GLU A 16 -6.37 9.94 7.91
N LYS A 17 -6.44 9.46 6.67
CA LYS A 17 -7.62 9.65 5.80
C LYS A 17 -8.89 8.99 6.38
N LYS A 18 -8.74 7.90 7.12
CA LYS A 18 -9.84 7.25 7.84
C LYS A 18 -10.24 8.00 9.12
N GLY A 19 -9.45 8.99 9.54
CA GLY A 19 -9.63 9.69 10.80
C GLY A 19 -9.15 8.91 12.03
N VAL A 20 -8.38 7.83 11.84
CA VAL A 20 -7.89 7.00 12.94
C VAL A 20 -6.68 7.68 13.58
N ARG A 21 -6.83 8.09 14.84
CA ARG A 21 -5.75 8.70 15.62
C ARG A 21 -4.88 7.61 16.24
N PHE A 22 -3.57 7.82 16.21
CA PHE A 22 -2.59 6.95 16.85
C PHE A 22 -1.47 7.76 17.51
N SER A 23 -0.98 7.28 18.66
CA SER A 23 0.06 7.96 19.45
C SER A 23 1.46 7.44 19.16
N SER A 24 1.57 6.22 18.64
CA SER A 24 2.84 5.59 18.26
C SER A 24 2.63 4.53 17.18
N CYS A 25 3.69 4.26 16.44
CA CYS A 25 3.81 3.16 15.49
C CYS A 25 5.21 2.54 15.63
N GLN A 26 5.31 1.22 15.48
CA GLN A 26 6.60 0.52 15.48
C GLN A 26 6.54 -0.73 14.61
N ARG A 27 7.71 -1.20 14.19
CA ARG A 27 7.84 -2.48 13.48
C ARG A 27 7.38 -3.63 14.37
N ALA A 28 6.63 -4.56 13.79
CA ALA A 28 6.23 -5.78 14.46
C ALA A 28 6.19 -6.98 13.50
N LEU A 29 6.44 -8.16 14.05
CA LEU A 29 6.45 -9.44 13.36
C LEU A 29 5.32 -10.32 13.90
N LEU A 30 4.56 -10.95 13.01
CA LEU A 30 3.53 -11.92 13.35
C LEU A 30 4.00 -13.32 12.91
N PRO A 31 4.63 -14.11 13.79
CA PRO A 31 5.04 -15.48 13.48
C PRO A 31 3.82 -16.41 13.39
N GLY A 32 3.96 -17.51 12.65
CA GLY A 32 2.89 -18.51 12.48
C GLY A 32 1.84 -18.13 11.41
N TYR A 33 2.09 -17.05 10.66
CA TYR A 33 1.24 -16.58 9.58
C TYR A 33 2.04 -16.24 8.33
N ARG A 34 1.37 -16.27 7.18
CA ARG A 34 1.86 -15.74 5.91
C ARG A 34 0.89 -14.73 5.33
N LEU A 35 1.43 -13.75 4.61
CA LEU A 35 0.65 -12.76 3.88
C LEU A 35 0.24 -13.36 2.52
N LEU A 36 -1.05 -13.35 2.23
CA LEU A 36 -1.60 -13.68 0.91
C LEU A 36 -2.47 -12.54 0.40
N PHE A 37 -2.47 -12.33 -0.91
CA PHE A 37 -3.42 -11.41 -1.56
C PHE A 37 -4.65 -12.17 -2.03
N ASN A 38 -5.31 -12.90 -1.13
CA ASN A 38 -6.41 -13.80 -1.46
C ASN A 38 -7.79 -13.27 -1.05
N LYS A 39 -7.89 -12.08 -0.46
CA LYS A 39 -9.19 -11.48 -0.11
C LYS A 39 -9.80 -10.85 -1.37
N LYS A 40 -10.95 -11.36 -1.84
CA LYS A 40 -11.71 -10.83 -2.98
C LYS A 40 -11.94 -9.32 -2.88
N ALA A 41 -11.52 -8.55 -3.87
CA ALA A 41 -11.80 -7.12 -3.92
C ALA A 41 -13.27 -6.83 -4.33
N LEU A 42 -14.21 -7.06 -3.40
CA LEU A 42 -15.68 -6.92 -3.56
C LEU A 42 -16.13 -5.45 -3.67
N ARG A 43 -15.60 -4.76 -4.67
CA ARG A 43 -16.07 -3.47 -5.18
C ARG A 43 -16.45 -3.71 -6.62
N GLU A 44 -17.66 -3.35 -7.02
CA GLU A 44 -18.22 -3.64 -8.35
C GLU A 44 -17.34 -3.19 -9.52
N ARG A 45 -16.53 -2.15 -9.30
CA ARG A 45 -15.63 -1.61 -10.30
C ARG A 45 -14.34 -2.42 -10.47
N LEU A 46 -13.90 -3.16 -9.44
CA LEU A 46 -12.62 -3.87 -9.45
C LEU A 46 -12.74 -5.25 -10.15
N PRO A 47 -11.76 -5.65 -10.99
CA PRO A 47 -11.69 -6.95 -11.61
C PRO A 47 -11.73 -8.07 -10.57
N PRO A 48 -12.39 -9.19 -10.90
CA PRO A 48 -12.55 -10.32 -9.98
C PRO A 48 -11.22 -10.95 -9.56
N ASP A 49 -10.17 -10.79 -10.37
CA ASP A 49 -8.83 -11.33 -10.11
C ASP A 49 -7.99 -10.48 -9.14
N ILE A 50 -8.51 -9.31 -8.69
CA ILE A 50 -7.82 -8.49 -7.70
C ILE A 50 -8.05 -9.02 -6.29
N GLY A 51 -6.95 -9.21 -5.56
CA GLY A 51 -6.93 -9.61 -4.17
C GLY A 51 -6.33 -8.54 -3.24
N PHE A 52 -6.97 -8.32 -2.10
CA PHE A 52 -6.41 -7.57 -0.98
C PHE A 52 -5.68 -8.49 0.00
N ALA A 53 -4.85 -7.87 0.84
CA ALA A 53 -4.04 -8.56 1.82
C ALA A 53 -4.91 -9.32 2.82
N ASN A 54 -4.45 -10.50 3.18
CA ASN A 54 -4.99 -11.35 4.22
C ASN A 54 -3.84 -12.09 4.89
N ILE A 55 -4.04 -12.48 6.14
CA ILE A 55 -3.12 -13.37 6.85
C ILE A 55 -3.73 -14.76 6.94
N ASN A 56 -2.93 -15.76 6.61
CA ASN A 56 -3.29 -17.17 6.68
C ASN A 56 -2.31 -17.89 7.58
N GLU A 57 -2.78 -18.86 8.35
CA GLU A 57 -1.91 -19.68 9.19
C GLU A 57 -0.83 -20.36 8.33
N ASP A 58 0.39 -20.30 8.85
CA ASP A 58 1.58 -20.95 8.32
C ASP A 58 2.60 -21.05 9.45
N PRO A 59 2.77 -22.24 10.07
CA PRO A 59 3.67 -22.41 11.23
C PRO A 59 5.12 -21.96 10.98
N ASN A 60 5.56 -21.93 9.73
CA ASN A 60 6.90 -21.50 9.34
C ASN A 60 6.92 -20.08 8.74
N GLY A 61 5.75 -19.45 8.61
CA GLY A 61 5.58 -18.12 8.06
C GLY A 61 5.82 -17.03 9.09
N THR A 62 6.14 -15.84 8.60
CA THR A 62 6.10 -14.60 9.39
C THR A 62 5.59 -13.46 8.53
N VAL A 63 4.69 -12.65 9.09
CA VAL A 63 4.18 -11.43 8.46
C VAL A 63 4.81 -10.22 9.15
N GLU A 64 5.47 -9.36 8.39
CA GLU A 64 5.93 -8.06 8.89
C GLU A 64 4.87 -6.98 8.67
N GLY A 65 4.77 -6.05 9.62
CA GLY A 65 3.81 -4.96 9.56
C GLY A 65 4.08 -3.89 10.61
N ILE A 66 3.09 -3.02 10.82
CA ILE A 66 3.15 -1.93 11.79
C ILE A 66 2.21 -2.22 12.96
N LEU A 67 2.75 -2.15 14.18
CA LEU A 67 1.97 -2.11 15.40
C LEU A 67 1.69 -0.66 15.78
N TYR A 68 0.42 -0.27 15.71
CA TYR A 68 -0.08 1.03 16.14
C TYR A 68 -0.60 0.99 17.58
N ASP A 69 -0.46 2.11 18.28
CA ASP A 69 -1.28 2.44 19.44
C ASP A 69 -2.35 3.44 19.02
N ILE A 70 -3.56 2.95 18.76
CA ILE A 70 -4.69 3.76 18.30
C ILE A 70 -5.55 4.20 19.48
N VAL A 71 -6.31 5.28 19.31
CA VAL A 71 -7.37 5.66 20.24
C VAL A 71 -8.48 4.59 20.21
N ASP A 72 -8.95 4.15 21.38
CA ASP A 72 -9.84 2.98 21.50
C ASP A 72 -11.18 3.18 20.75
N GLU A 73 -11.72 4.41 20.79
CA GLU A 73 -12.96 4.74 20.10
C GLU A 73 -12.83 4.68 18.57
N ASP A 74 -11.63 4.93 18.04
CA ASP A 74 -11.35 4.96 16.60
C ASP A 74 -11.26 3.55 15.99
N LEU A 75 -11.30 2.49 16.80
CA LEU A 75 -11.42 1.11 16.30
C LEU A 75 -12.68 0.91 15.44
N THR A 76 -13.74 1.66 15.74
CA THR A 76 -14.98 1.64 14.94
C THR A 76 -14.76 2.12 13.50
N LEU A 77 -13.88 3.11 13.29
CA LEU A 77 -13.52 3.59 11.96
C LEU A 77 -12.74 2.54 11.16
N LEU A 78 -11.92 1.74 11.85
CA LEU A 78 -11.27 0.58 11.24
C LEU A 78 -12.30 -0.48 10.87
N ASP A 79 -13.26 -0.80 11.75
CA ASP A 79 -14.33 -1.77 11.43
C ASP A 79 -15.12 -1.40 10.17
N GLU A 80 -15.55 -0.15 10.08
CA GLU A 80 -16.27 0.35 8.92
C GLU A 80 -15.44 0.18 7.64
N SER A 81 -14.15 0.53 7.70
CA SER A 81 -13.24 0.39 6.57
C SER A 81 -12.97 -1.07 6.19
N GLU A 82 -12.81 -1.96 7.16
CA GLU A 82 -12.57 -3.39 6.95
C GLU A 82 -13.88 -4.14 6.66
N ARG A 83 -15.03 -3.44 6.72
CA ARG A 83 -16.39 -3.99 6.63
C ARG A 83 -16.57 -5.17 7.58
N TYR A 84 -16.12 -4.99 8.82
CA TYR A 84 -16.35 -5.94 9.90
C TYR A 84 -17.85 -5.95 10.28
N PRO A 85 -18.44 -7.12 10.58
CA PRO A 85 -17.85 -8.46 10.56
C PRO A 85 -17.97 -9.20 9.21
N ASP A 86 -18.56 -8.58 8.20
CA ASP A 86 -18.98 -9.25 6.96
C ASP A 86 -17.83 -9.64 6.04
N HIS A 87 -16.77 -8.83 5.96
CA HIS A 87 -15.65 -9.04 5.05
C HIS A 87 -14.41 -9.57 5.75
N TYR A 88 -14.06 -8.91 6.84
CA TYR A 88 -13.01 -9.34 7.75
C TYR A 88 -13.62 -9.58 9.13
N THR A 89 -13.05 -10.53 9.86
CA THR A 89 -13.30 -10.71 11.29
C THR A 89 -12.12 -10.14 12.08
N ARG A 90 -12.38 -9.61 13.27
CA ARG A 90 -11.33 -9.25 14.22
C ARG A 90 -10.76 -10.51 14.84
N ILE A 91 -9.44 -10.58 14.94
CA ILE A 91 -8.76 -11.64 15.68
C ILE A 91 -7.77 -11.02 16.67
N SER A 92 -7.60 -11.68 17.81
CA SER A 92 -6.54 -11.37 18.76
C SER A 92 -5.31 -12.19 18.39
N ILE A 93 -4.18 -11.52 18.25
CA ILE A 93 -2.89 -12.12 17.90
C ILE A 93 -1.81 -11.65 18.87
N THR A 94 -0.67 -12.34 18.83
CA THR A 94 0.55 -11.91 19.52
C THR A 94 1.59 -11.58 18.46
N VAL A 95 2.09 -10.34 18.48
CA VAL A 95 3.19 -9.91 17.62
C VAL A 95 4.47 -9.72 18.42
N GLN A 96 5.61 -9.87 17.78
CA GLN A 96 6.92 -9.62 18.33
C GLN A 96 7.41 -8.24 17.89
N THR A 97 7.70 -7.35 18.83
CA THR A 97 8.45 -6.12 18.60
C THR A 97 9.92 -6.34 18.97
N ASN A 98 10.78 -5.33 18.78
CA ASN A 98 12.18 -5.42 19.22
C ASN A 98 12.34 -5.61 20.74
N GLU A 99 11.33 -5.23 21.52
CA GLU A 99 11.40 -5.22 22.99
C GLU A 99 10.71 -6.43 23.61
N LYS A 100 9.55 -6.83 23.06
CA LYS A 100 8.67 -7.80 23.70
C LYS A 100 7.60 -8.35 22.74
N GLU A 101 6.94 -9.39 23.21
CA GLU A 101 5.67 -9.83 22.66
C GLU A 101 4.53 -8.89 23.11
N VAL A 102 3.62 -8.59 22.19
CA VAL A 102 2.48 -7.70 22.41
C VAL A 102 1.20 -8.36 21.89
N HIS A 103 0.21 -8.50 22.77
CA HIS A 103 -1.14 -8.86 22.36
C HIS A 103 -1.83 -7.67 21.69
N CYS A 104 -2.41 -7.89 20.52
CA CYS A 104 -3.09 -6.85 19.76
C CYS A 104 -4.21 -7.39 18.89
N THR A 105 -5.05 -6.48 18.42
CA THR A 105 -6.12 -6.81 17.45
C THR A 105 -5.58 -6.67 16.03
N THR A 106 -6.00 -7.57 15.15
CA THR A 106 -5.90 -7.38 13.69
C THR A 106 -7.17 -7.89 13.02
N TYR A 107 -7.20 -7.85 11.69
CA TYR A 107 -8.32 -8.32 10.88
C TYR A 107 -7.88 -9.51 10.03
N GLN A 108 -8.72 -10.53 9.89
CA GLN A 108 -8.50 -11.67 8.99
C GLN A 108 -9.72 -11.83 8.08
N ALA A 109 -9.49 -12.07 6.78
CA ALA A 109 -10.59 -12.17 5.83
C ALA A 109 -11.50 -13.36 6.16
N ARG A 110 -12.80 -13.16 6.02
CA ARG A 110 -13.81 -14.20 6.21
C ARG A 110 -13.63 -15.33 5.18
N PRO A 111 -13.87 -16.61 5.54
CA PRO A 111 -13.68 -17.74 4.63
C PRO A 111 -14.48 -17.67 3.31
N ASP A 112 -15.68 -17.06 3.32
CA ASP A 112 -16.49 -16.88 2.12
C ASP A 112 -16.03 -15.71 1.22
N LYS A 113 -15.09 -14.91 1.71
CA LYS A 113 -14.56 -13.69 1.08
C LYS A 113 -13.16 -13.86 0.50
N ILE A 114 -12.61 -15.06 0.51
CA ILE A 114 -11.32 -15.39 -0.09
C ILE A 114 -11.45 -16.20 -1.39
N ALA A 115 -10.46 -16.11 -2.28
CA ALA A 115 -10.31 -16.95 -3.47
C ALA A 115 -8.84 -17.17 -3.80
N SER A 116 -8.54 -18.27 -4.50
CA SER A 116 -7.20 -18.57 -5.02
C SER A 116 -6.93 -17.80 -6.32
N GLY A 117 -5.64 -17.67 -6.67
CA GLY A 117 -5.21 -17.08 -7.95
C GLY A 117 -5.28 -15.55 -8.03
N LEU A 118 -5.82 -14.89 -7.00
CA LEU A 118 -5.92 -13.44 -6.94
C LEU A 118 -4.54 -12.77 -6.81
N LYS A 119 -4.44 -11.56 -7.34
CA LYS A 119 -3.21 -10.73 -7.31
C LYS A 119 -3.52 -9.32 -6.84
N PRO A 120 -2.65 -8.66 -6.06
CA PRO A 120 -2.84 -7.26 -5.70
C PRO A 120 -2.67 -6.37 -6.94
N SER A 121 -3.36 -5.22 -6.96
CA SER A 121 -2.93 -4.15 -7.85
C SER A 121 -1.59 -3.57 -7.37
N ARG A 122 -0.80 -3.02 -8.29
CA ARG A 122 0.44 -2.32 -7.91
C ARG A 122 0.16 -1.15 -6.96
N ASN A 123 -0.93 -0.42 -7.16
CA ASN A 123 -1.34 0.67 -6.27
C ASN A 123 -1.69 0.18 -4.86
N TYR A 124 -2.38 -0.95 -4.73
CA TYR A 124 -2.67 -1.54 -3.42
C TYR A 124 -1.39 -1.97 -2.70
N LEU A 125 -0.51 -2.67 -3.41
CA LEU A 125 0.79 -3.11 -2.89
C LEU A 125 1.64 -1.92 -2.42
N ASN A 126 1.60 -0.82 -3.17
CA ASN A 126 2.27 0.43 -2.85
C ASN A 126 1.86 1.03 -1.49
N HIS A 127 0.63 0.80 -1.01
CA HIS A 127 0.26 1.18 0.35
C HIS A 127 0.98 0.34 1.41
N ILE A 128 1.27 -0.94 1.13
CA ILE A 128 2.05 -1.78 2.04
C ILE A 128 3.53 -1.35 2.00
N LEU A 129 4.07 -1.12 0.80
CA LEU A 129 5.46 -0.67 0.61
C LEU A 129 5.74 0.72 1.20
N ALA A 130 4.72 1.55 1.46
CA ALA A 130 4.90 2.80 2.20
C ALA A 130 5.50 2.60 3.60
N ALA A 131 5.39 1.39 4.17
CA ALA A 131 6.01 1.03 5.44
C ALA A 131 7.48 0.61 5.30
N LYS A 132 8.20 1.03 4.25
CA LYS A 132 9.61 0.64 3.98
C LYS A 132 10.50 0.65 5.23
N ASP A 133 10.39 1.69 6.06
CA ASP A 133 11.22 1.85 7.26
C ASP A 133 10.82 0.94 8.44
N PHE A 134 9.66 0.30 8.35
CA PHE A 134 9.14 -0.68 9.31
C PHE A 134 9.25 -2.13 8.84
N LEU A 135 9.70 -2.37 7.60
CA LEU A 135 9.85 -3.71 7.04
C LEU A 135 11.34 -4.06 6.91
N SER A 136 11.69 -5.34 7.09
CA SER A 136 13.02 -5.78 6.70
C SER A 136 13.21 -5.59 5.20
N ARG A 137 14.46 -5.35 4.79
CA ARG A 137 14.83 -5.24 3.37
C ARG A 137 14.36 -6.46 2.57
N GLN A 138 14.54 -7.67 3.13
CA GLN A 138 14.17 -8.91 2.45
C GLN A 138 12.67 -9.01 2.23
N TYR A 139 11.87 -8.68 3.26
CA TYR A 139 10.41 -8.71 3.16
C TYR A 139 9.89 -7.62 2.21
N PHE A 140 10.43 -6.41 2.28
CA PHE A 140 10.12 -5.32 1.34
C PHE A 140 10.40 -5.72 -0.11
N GLU A 141 11.60 -6.24 -0.39
CA GLU A 141 11.96 -6.65 -1.76
C GLU A 141 11.09 -7.80 -2.27
N ALA A 142 10.73 -8.76 -1.40
CA ALA A 142 9.82 -9.85 -1.75
C ALA A 142 8.42 -9.33 -2.09
N LEU A 143 7.90 -8.38 -1.31
CA LEU A 143 6.63 -7.70 -1.60
C LEU A 143 6.71 -6.92 -2.90
N ASP A 144 7.75 -6.12 -3.12
CA ASP A 144 7.88 -5.27 -4.31
C ASP A 144 7.97 -6.10 -5.62
N LYS A 145 8.65 -7.25 -5.53
CA LYS A 145 8.76 -8.23 -6.62
C LYS A 145 7.55 -9.17 -6.73
N SER A 146 6.56 -9.06 -5.84
CA SER A 146 5.36 -9.90 -5.91
C SER A 146 4.60 -9.69 -7.22
N GLN A 147 3.96 -10.76 -7.70
CA GLN A 147 3.12 -10.67 -8.89
C GLN A 147 1.98 -9.70 -8.65
N THR A 148 1.78 -8.76 -9.56
CA THR A 148 0.66 -7.83 -9.52
C THR A 148 -0.35 -8.18 -10.60
N TYR A 149 -1.60 -7.75 -10.43
CA TYR A 149 -2.61 -7.81 -11.47
C TYR A 149 -2.18 -6.95 -12.67
N HIS A 150 -2.21 -7.52 -13.89
CA HIS A 150 -1.74 -6.91 -15.13
C HIS A 150 -2.86 -6.61 -16.15
N GLY A 151 -4.12 -6.88 -15.81
CA GLY A 151 -5.26 -6.60 -16.69
C GLY A 151 -5.72 -5.14 -16.66
N GLU A 152 -6.86 -4.89 -17.31
CA GLU A 152 -7.48 -3.57 -17.49
C GLU A 152 -7.70 -2.82 -16.17
N CYS A 153 -7.67 -1.49 -16.24
CA CYS A 153 -7.83 -0.65 -15.06
C CYS A 153 -9.23 -0.83 -14.45
N ALA A 154 -9.23 -0.98 -13.13
CA ALA A 154 -10.28 -1.53 -12.30
C ALA A 154 -11.42 -0.55 -11.94
N CYS A 155 -11.72 0.37 -12.85
CA CYS A 155 -12.58 1.52 -12.58
C CYS A 155 -13.16 2.14 -13.84
N CYS A 156 -12.50 1.99 -14.99
CA CYS A 156 -12.95 2.53 -16.26
C CYS A 156 -12.78 1.63 -17.49
N LEU A 157 -12.20 0.43 -17.34
CA LEU A 157 -11.94 -0.50 -18.44
C LEU A 157 -10.97 0.05 -19.53
N ASN A 158 -10.36 1.23 -19.33
CA ASN A 158 -9.36 1.77 -20.25
C ASN A 158 -7.95 1.28 -19.93
N ILE A 159 -7.18 1.06 -21.00
CA ILE A 159 -5.76 0.72 -20.99
C ILE A 159 -4.97 2.00 -21.32
N ASN A 160 -4.15 2.46 -20.37
CA ASN A 160 -2.96 3.31 -20.60
C ASN A 160 -3.11 4.75 -21.12
N GLU A 161 -3.79 5.67 -20.41
CA GLU A 161 -3.57 7.12 -20.63
C GLU A 161 -3.51 7.90 -19.30
N VAL A 162 -2.43 8.68 -19.13
CA VAL A 162 -2.25 9.66 -18.05
C VAL A 162 -2.35 11.04 -18.68
N GLU A 163 -3.23 11.88 -18.17
CA GLU A 163 -3.35 13.27 -18.56
C GLU A 163 -2.64 14.19 -17.57
N PHE A 164 -1.95 15.18 -18.11
CA PHE A 164 -1.33 16.24 -17.34
C PHE A 164 -2.21 17.49 -17.47
N ILE A 165 -2.77 17.96 -16.35
CA ILE A 165 -3.54 19.20 -16.31
C ILE A 165 -2.73 20.25 -15.54
N LYS A 166 -2.49 21.41 -16.14
CA LYS A 166 -1.84 22.54 -15.48
C LYS A 166 -2.91 23.50 -14.96
N GLU A 167 -2.91 23.77 -13.66
CA GLU A 167 -3.78 24.77 -13.00
C GLU A 167 -2.88 25.80 -12.28
N GLY A 168 -2.68 26.96 -12.92
CA GLY A 168 -1.70 27.96 -12.44
C GLY A 168 -0.27 27.38 -12.39
N ASP A 169 0.37 27.48 -11.23
CA ASP A 169 1.71 26.93 -10.96
C ASP A 169 1.66 25.47 -10.43
N ARG A 170 0.51 24.81 -10.52
CA ARG A 170 0.32 23.42 -10.09
C ARG A 170 0.18 22.50 -11.29
N LEU A 171 1.00 21.45 -11.33
CA LEU A 171 0.86 20.36 -12.29
C LEU A 171 0.07 19.23 -11.63
N HIS A 172 -1.12 18.96 -12.16
CA HIS A 172 -1.98 17.86 -11.75
C HIS A 172 -1.72 16.65 -12.64
N MET A 173 -1.34 15.54 -12.02
CA MET A 173 -1.22 14.27 -12.70
C MET A 173 -2.51 13.49 -12.51
N LEU A 174 -3.24 13.27 -13.60
CA LEU A 174 -4.50 12.57 -13.59
C LEU A 174 -4.36 11.28 -14.40
N CYS A 175 -4.30 10.14 -13.69
CA CYS A 175 -4.85 8.91 -14.27
C CYS A 175 -6.34 9.16 -14.42
N GLN A 176 -6.83 9.31 -15.66
CA GLN A 176 -8.07 10.02 -15.95
C GLN A 176 -9.32 9.39 -15.32
N SER A 177 -9.23 8.20 -14.71
CA SER A 177 -10.40 7.53 -14.18
C SER A 177 -10.39 7.16 -12.69
N CYS A 178 -9.27 7.20 -11.96
CA CYS A 178 -9.27 6.51 -10.64
C CYS A 178 -8.42 7.07 -9.51
N ARG A 179 -7.61 8.12 -9.70
CA ARG A 179 -6.63 8.55 -8.67
C ARG A 179 -5.75 7.39 -8.14
N GLU A 180 -5.62 6.31 -8.90
CA GLU A 180 -4.59 5.29 -8.69
C GLU A 180 -3.45 5.68 -9.62
N ALA A 181 -2.37 6.20 -9.05
CA ALA A 181 -1.18 6.52 -9.81
C ALA A 181 -0.54 5.22 -10.31
N ARG A 182 -0.96 4.75 -11.48
CA ARG A 182 -0.16 3.81 -12.28
C ARG A 182 0.89 4.61 -13.02
N LEU A 183 1.92 5.04 -12.30
CA LEU A 183 3.21 5.28 -12.93
C LEU A 183 3.85 3.91 -13.16
N VAL A 184 4.07 3.51 -14.41
CA VAL A 184 5.22 2.67 -14.74
C VAL A 184 6.33 3.64 -15.12
N TRP A 185 7.03 4.14 -14.10
CA TRP A 185 8.18 5.02 -14.30
C TRP A 185 9.35 4.25 -13.72
N GLY A 186 10.28 3.92 -14.61
CA GLY A 186 11.52 3.26 -14.26
C GLY A 186 12.60 4.29 -13.97
N ASP A 187 13.62 3.93 -13.19
CA ASP A 187 14.93 4.52 -13.42
C ASP A 187 15.37 4.29 -14.89
N THR A 188 16.52 4.85 -15.29
CA THR A 188 17.03 4.67 -16.67
C THR A 188 17.27 3.19 -17.06
N ARG A 189 17.18 2.27 -16.10
CA ARG A 189 17.36 0.82 -16.25
C ARG A 189 16.05 0.04 -16.12
N GLY A 190 14.91 0.74 -16.02
CA GLY A 190 13.57 0.14 -15.98
C GLY A 190 13.08 -0.31 -14.59
N ARG A 191 13.78 0.05 -13.50
CA ARG A 191 13.34 -0.24 -12.12
C ARG A 191 12.21 0.69 -11.72
N LYS A 192 11.03 0.14 -11.42
CA LYS A 192 9.87 0.92 -10.99
C LYS A 192 10.19 1.74 -9.73
N LEU A 193 9.80 3.01 -9.72
CA LEU A 193 9.89 3.86 -8.52
C LEU A 193 8.81 3.49 -7.50
N THR A 194 9.17 3.53 -6.22
CA THR A 194 8.27 3.40 -5.07
C THR A 194 7.39 4.64 -4.91
N VAL A 195 6.35 4.55 -4.06
CA VAL A 195 5.51 5.73 -3.72
C VAL A 195 6.33 6.82 -3.07
N ALA A 196 7.22 6.46 -2.14
CA ALA A 196 8.08 7.42 -1.45
C ALA A 196 9.01 8.15 -2.44
N GLU A 197 9.61 7.42 -3.38
CA GLU A 197 10.43 8.02 -4.46
C GLU A 197 9.57 8.92 -5.37
N THR A 198 8.38 8.48 -5.75
CA THR A 198 7.45 9.28 -6.56
C THR A 198 7.05 10.56 -5.84
N GLU A 199 6.70 10.47 -4.56
CA GLU A 199 6.32 11.61 -3.74
C GLU A 199 7.49 12.58 -3.54
N ALA A 200 8.70 12.08 -3.30
CA ALA A 200 9.90 12.89 -3.18
C ALA A 200 10.19 13.65 -4.49
N VAL A 201 10.07 13.01 -5.66
CA VAL A 201 10.19 13.67 -6.97
C VAL A 201 9.12 14.75 -7.13
N MET A 202 7.86 14.45 -6.80
CA MET A 202 6.79 15.44 -6.93
C MET A 202 7.00 16.65 -6.00
N GLN A 203 7.42 16.42 -4.76
CA GLN A 203 7.63 17.46 -3.77
C GLN A 203 8.86 18.32 -4.04
N GLN A 204 9.96 17.72 -4.50
CA GLN A 204 11.26 18.39 -4.61
C GLN A 204 11.55 18.92 -6.01
N LEU A 205 11.01 18.27 -7.04
CA LEU A 205 11.30 18.60 -8.44
C LEU A 205 10.14 19.25 -9.18
N VAL A 206 8.92 18.79 -8.94
CA VAL A 206 7.76 19.28 -9.69
C VAL A 206 7.14 20.51 -9.01
N LYS A 207 7.08 20.53 -7.69
CA LYS A 207 6.49 21.64 -6.91
C LYS A 207 7.27 22.95 -7.10
N GLY A 208 6.65 23.92 -7.76
CA GLY A 208 7.25 25.23 -8.04
C GLY A 208 8.13 25.30 -9.30
N SER A 209 8.21 24.20 -10.06
CA SER A 209 8.86 24.18 -11.39
C SER A 209 7.88 24.55 -12.50
N SER A 210 8.41 24.96 -13.66
CA SER A 210 7.61 25.15 -14.88
C SER A 210 7.10 23.85 -15.51
N GLY A 211 7.42 22.69 -14.91
CA GLY A 211 7.13 21.36 -15.43
C GLY A 211 8.29 20.78 -16.25
N PHE A 212 8.16 19.50 -16.66
CA PHE A 212 9.17 18.79 -17.44
C PHE A 212 8.65 18.45 -18.84
N PRO A 213 9.51 18.50 -19.88
CA PRO A 213 9.09 18.26 -21.26
C PRO A 213 8.82 16.78 -21.58
N SER A 214 9.29 15.86 -20.73
CA SER A 214 9.01 14.43 -20.84
C SER A 214 9.23 13.71 -19.51
N ILE A 215 8.65 12.51 -19.42
CA ILE A 215 8.87 11.55 -18.33
C ILE A 215 10.35 11.27 -18.14
N GLN A 216 11.05 10.98 -19.23
CA GLN A 216 12.48 10.69 -19.23
C GLN A 216 13.29 11.86 -18.64
N LYS A 217 12.96 13.10 -19.00
CA LYS A 217 13.64 14.30 -18.48
C LYS A 217 13.40 14.51 -16.99
N LEU A 218 12.20 14.22 -16.49
CA LEU A 218 11.93 14.25 -15.05
C LEU A 218 12.76 13.19 -14.29
N VAL A 219 12.86 11.97 -14.82
CA VAL A 219 13.65 10.89 -14.19
C VAL A 219 15.15 11.19 -14.21
N GLU A 220 15.67 11.67 -15.34
CA GLU A 220 17.08 12.10 -15.46
C GLU A 220 17.42 13.18 -14.43
N GLU A 221 16.53 14.17 -14.23
CA GLU A 221 16.73 15.24 -13.24
C GLU A 221 16.62 14.73 -11.80
N ALA A 222 15.69 13.81 -11.52
CA ALA A 222 15.54 13.18 -10.21
C ALA A 222 16.76 12.37 -9.79
N ILE A 223 17.40 11.69 -10.74
CA ILE A 223 18.68 11.01 -10.53
C ILE A 223 19.81 12.04 -10.30
N ALA A 224 19.87 13.09 -11.12
CA ALA A 224 20.90 14.12 -11.01
C ALA A 224 20.87 14.82 -9.64
N LEU A 225 19.67 15.06 -9.09
CA LEU A 225 19.46 15.63 -7.76
C LEU A 225 19.50 14.61 -6.62
N LYS A 226 19.77 13.33 -6.91
CA LYS A 226 19.85 12.23 -5.93
C LYS A 226 18.56 12.04 -5.11
N ILE A 227 17.41 12.35 -5.71
CA ILE A 227 16.10 12.11 -5.11
C ILE A 227 15.71 10.64 -5.23
N ILE A 228 16.15 10.00 -6.31
CA ILE A 228 15.99 8.57 -6.59
C ILE A 228 17.33 8.01 -7.07
N ASP A 229 17.58 6.72 -6.79
CA ASP A 229 18.77 6.05 -7.29
C ASP A 229 18.64 5.75 -8.80
N PRO A 230 19.73 5.92 -9.59
CA PRO A 230 19.79 5.57 -11.01
C PRO A 230 19.59 4.09 -11.23
#